data_AF-A0A7U9N9C8-F1
#
_entry.id   AF-A0A7U9N9C8-F1
#
_cell.length_a   1.000
_cell.length_b   1.000
_cell.length_c   1.000
_cell.angle_alpha   90.00
_cell.angle_beta   90.00
_cell.angle_gamma   90.00
#
_symmetry.space_group_name_H-M   'P 1'
#
loop_
_entity.id
_entity.type
_entity.pdbx_description
1 polymer ?
#
loop_
_entity_poly.entity_id
_entity_poly.type
_entity_poly.pdbx_seq_one_letter_code
_entity_poly.pdbx_strand_id
1 'polypeptide(L)'
;MYYSPSGGTLQVFSEEYYHVQPFIEVIGKDIITLEVSGGLDCLWTRFINVKDGNVSEKFDNVAAYNSDKVVYLAYKDGDMKIIVQDIFDENKYYFEIIRDYAPVAVGKYMIIDVKFLDDVTLYLEYYRGKRWKKLLICKYCYSSNIAKTTKYLWDIIMYLKG
;
A
#
# COMPACT_ATOMS: atom_id res chain seq x y z
N MET A 1 -14.08 -17.62 -9.97
CA MET A 1 -14.93 -18.78 -10.25
C MET A 1 -15.45 -18.62 -11.67
N TYR A 2 -15.02 -19.45 -12.63
CA TYR A 2 -15.57 -19.44 -13.98
C TYR A 2 -16.44 -20.69 -14.16
N TYR A 3 -17.69 -20.50 -14.54
CA TYR A 3 -18.60 -21.58 -14.92
C TYR A 3 -18.65 -21.68 -16.45
N SER A 4 -18.45 -22.88 -16.99
CA SER A 4 -18.85 -23.21 -18.35
C SER A 4 -20.19 -23.96 -18.31
N PRO A 5 -21.24 -23.50 -19.00
CA PRO A 5 -22.61 -24.02 -18.86
C PRO A 5 -22.91 -25.21 -19.78
N SER A 6 -22.01 -26.18 -19.90
CA SER A 6 -22.24 -27.34 -20.77
C SER A 6 -21.94 -28.66 -20.05
N GLY A 7 -22.98 -29.21 -19.42
CA GLY A 7 -23.33 -30.62 -19.17
C GLY A 7 -22.31 -31.76 -19.35
N GLY A 8 -21.04 -31.56 -19.00
CA GLY A 8 -19.99 -32.58 -19.01
C GLY A 8 -19.41 -32.75 -17.61
N THR A 9 -19.06 -33.98 -17.27
CA THR A 9 -18.49 -34.44 -16.00
C THR A 9 -17.55 -33.40 -15.36
N LEU A 10 -17.79 -33.09 -14.08
CA LEU A 10 -16.93 -32.24 -13.26
C LEU A 10 -15.49 -32.75 -13.31
N GLN A 11 -14.64 -32.11 -14.12
CA GLN A 11 -13.18 -32.24 -13.99
C GLN A 11 -12.69 -31.08 -13.14
N VAL A 12 -12.19 -31.42 -11.95
CA VAL A 12 -11.47 -30.50 -11.07
C VAL A 12 -10.11 -30.24 -11.70
N PHE A 13 -9.94 -29.09 -12.33
CA PHE A 13 -8.64 -28.63 -12.84
C PHE A 13 -7.90 -27.94 -11.68
N SER A 14 -7.09 -28.73 -10.99
CA SER A 14 -6.16 -28.37 -9.89
C SER A 14 -6.77 -28.12 -8.50
N GLU A 15 -6.40 -29.01 -7.58
CA GLU A 15 -6.39 -28.80 -6.13
C GLU A 15 -5.05 -28.20 -5.68
N GLU A 16 -4.44 -27.31 -6.46
CA GLU A 16 -3.29 -26.53 -5.97
C GLU A 16 -3.82 -25.42 -5.06
N TYR A 17 -4.13 -25.88 -3.85
CA TYR A 17 -4.30 -25.14 -2.61
C TYR A 17 -3.70 -23.73 -2.64
N TYR A 18 -4.56 -22.72 -2.72
CA TYR A 18 -4.27 -21.34 -2.33
C TYR A 18 -4.12 -21.23 -0.80
N HIS A 19 -3.31 -22.09 -0.19
CA HIS A 19 -2.80 -21.91 1.16
C HIS A 19 -1.54 -21.06 1.08
N VAL A 20 -1.73 -19.77 0.77
CA VAL A 20 -0.69 -18.81 1.08
C VAL A 20 -0.71 -18.73 2.61
N GLN A 21 0.25 -19.38 3.26
CA GLN A 21 0.40 -19.27 4.70
C GLN A 21 0.44 -17.78 5.06
N PRO A 22 -0.19 -17.37 6.17
CA PRO A 22 -0.08 -15.99 6.61
C PRO A 22 1.39 -15.62 6.73
N PHE A 23 1.77 -14.50 6.16
CA PHE A 23 3.09 -13.94 6.36
C PHE A 23 3.06 -13.18 7.69
N ILE A 24 4.02 -13.52 8.56
CA ILE A 24 4.14 -12.93 9.89
C ILE A 24 5.55 -12.37 10.03
N GLU A 25 5.64 -11.09 10.35
CA GLU A 25 6.91 -10.41 10.61
C GLU A 25 6.81 -9.61 11.92
N VAL A 26 7.92 -9.51 12.65
CA VAL A 26 8.03 -8.61 13.80
C VAL A 26 8.56 -7.27 13.30
N ILE A 27 7.82 -6.19 13.54
CA ILE A 27 8.24 -4.83 13.23
C ILE A 27 8.38 -3.99 14.48
N GLY A 28 9.50 -3.28 14.60
CA GLY A 28 9.83 -2.57 15.82
C GLY A 28 9.98 -3.52 17.02
N LYS A 29 9.67 -3.01 18.22
CA LYS A 29 9.89 -3.75 19.46
C LYS A 29 8.75 -4.70 19.82
N ASP A 30 7.51 -4.23 19.66
CA ASP A 30 6.32 -4.86 20.24
C ASP A 30 5.19 -5.05 19.21
N ILE A 31 5.48 -5.00 17.90
CA ILE A 31 4.44 -5.11 16.87
C ILE A 31 4.71 -6.31 15.97
N ILE A 32 3.66 -7.09 15.70
CA ILE A 32 3.65 -8.18 14.74
C ILE A 32 2.73 -7.79 13.58
N THR A 33 3.19 -8.03 12.35
CA THR A 33 2.36 -7.95 11.15
C THR A 33 1.75 -9.32 10.88
N LEU A 34 0.50 -9.31 10.42
CA LEU A 34 -0.19 -10.47 9.90
C LEU A 34 -0.72 -10.12 8.53
N GLU A 35 -0.09 -10.66 7.50
CA GLU A 35 -0.51 -10.50 6.12
C GLU A 35 -1.13 -11.80 5.61
N VAL A 36 -2.32 -11.69 5.03
CA VAL A 36 -3.09 -12.83 4.54
C VAL A 36 -3.50 -12.57 3.10
N SER A 37 -3.20 -13.53 2.23
CA SER A 37 -3.66 -13.50 0.84
C SER A 37 -5.02 -14.18 0.72
N GLY A 38 -5.98 -13.47 0.12
CA GLY A 38 -7.23 -14.02 -0.40
C GLY A 38 -7.13 -14.47 -1.86
N GLY A 39 -5.92 -14.64 -2.41
CA GLY A 39 -5.64 -14.94 -3.81
C GLY A 39 -4.68 -13.94 -4.47
N LEU A 40 -4.46 -14.08 -5.79
CA LEU A 40 -3.42 -13.39 -6.59
C LEU A 40 -3.32 -11.86 -6.37
N ASP A 41 -4.43 -11.18 -6.12
CA ASP A 41 -4.50 -9.71 -6.03
C ASP A 41 -5.24 -9.20 -4.80
N CYS A 42 -5.47 -10.05 -3.81
CA CYS A 42 -6.15 -9.67 -2.57
C CYS A 42 -5.21 -9.96 -1.40
N LEU A 43 -4.45 -8.96 -0.96
CA LEU A 43 -3.70 -9.03 0.28
C LEU A 43 -4.27 -8.03 1.26
N TRP A 44 -4.48 -8.49 2.48
CA TRP A 44 -4.80 -7.63 3.60
C TRP A 44 -3.85 -7.87 4.75
N THR A 45 -3.57 -6.79 5.46
CA THR A 45 -2.61 -6.75 6.56
C THR A 45 -3.31 -6.25 7.81
N ARG A 46 -2.97 -6.85 8.95
CA ARG A 46 -3.25 -6.32 10.28
C ARG A 46 -1.96 -6.22 11.08
N PHE A 47 -1.94 -5.32 12.04
CA PHE A 47 -0.85 -5.12 12.97
C PHE A 47 -1.34 -5.42 14.38
N ILE A 48 -0.52 -6.09 15.17
CA ILE A 48 -0.84 -6.51 16.53
C ILE A 48 0.24 -5.96 17.44
N ASN A 49 -0.13 -5.08 18.37
CA ASN A 49 0.74 -4.68 19.46
C ASN A 49 0.70 -5.77 20.54
N VAL A 50 1.79 -6.52 20.69
CA VAL A 50 1.83 -7.68 21.60
C VAL A 50 1.89 -7.27 23.06
N LYS A 51 2.22 -6.01 23.36
CA LYS A 51 2.33 -5.51 24.74
C LYS A 51 0.96 -5.34 25.40
N ASP A 52 -0.02 -4.84 24.64
CA ASP A 52 -1.37 -4.53 25.14
C ASP A 52 -2.48 -5.31 24.43
N GLY A 53 -2.14 -6.09 23.40
CA GLY A 53 -3.09 -6.87 22.61
C GLY A 53 -3.91 -6.04 21.63
N ASN A 54 -3.57 -4.76 21.42
CA ASN A 54 -4.28 -3.91 20.47
C ASN A 54 -4.07 -4.42 19.03
N VAL A 55 -5.15 -4.51 18.27
CA VAL A 55 -5.14 -4.99 16.88
C VAL A 55 -5.64 -3.87 15.99
N SER A 56 -4.87 -3.55 14.95
CA SER A 56 -5.25 -2.52 13.99
C SER A 56 -6.51 -2.91 13.21
N GLU A 57 -7.09 -1.91 12.55
CA GLU A 57 -8.00 -2.13 11.44
C GLU A 57 -7.36 -2.96 10.32
N LYS A 58 -8.20 -3.46 9.41
CA LYS A 58 -7.74 -4.21 8.23
C LYS A 58 -7.28 -3.23 7.15
N PHE A 59 -6.04 -3.37 6.68
CA PHE A 59 -5.52 -2.60 5.56
C PHE A 59 -5.43 -3.46 4.30
N ASP A 60 -6.11 -3.06 3.22
CA ASP A 60 -6.00 -3.70 1.92
C ASP A 60 -4.85 -3.09 1.10
N ASN A 61 -4.11 -3.93 0.37
CA ASN A 61 -3.04 -3.51 -0.54
C ASN A 61 -2.02 -2.55 0.12
N VAL A 62 -1.48 -2.97 1.27
CA VAL A 62 -0.41 -2.26 1.95
C VAL A 62 0.82 -2.20 1.03
N ALA A 63 1.38 -1.00 0.86
CA ALA A 63 2.55 -0.74 0.03
C ALA A 63 3.84 -0.61 0.85
N ALA A 64 3.74 -0.08 2.07
CA ALA A 64 4.86 0.05 3.00
C ALA A 64 4.34 0.23 4.43
N TYR A 65 5.18 -0.05 5.42
CA TYR A 65 4.93 0.25 6.83
C TYR A 65 6.22 0.42 7.61
N ASN A 66 6.13 1.06 8.78
CA ASN A 66 7.13 1.01 9.84
C ASN A 66 6.43 0.71 11.18
N SER A 67 7.07 0.93 12.33
CA SER A 67 6.45 0.64 13.63
C SER A 67 5.27 1.54 14.00
N ASP A 68 5.06 2.65 13.27
CA ASP A 68 4.11 3.68 13.67
C ASP A 68 3.03 3.91 12.60
N LYS A 69 3.37 3.65 11.33
CA LYS A 69 2.60 4.11 10.18
C LYS A 69 2.51 3.04 9.12
N VAL A 70 1.38 3.07 8.42
CA VAL A 70 1.10 2.23 7.26
C VAL A 70 0.80 3.10 6.05
N VAL A 71 1.28 2.65 4.89
CA VAL A 71 0.99 3.21 3.58
C VAL A 71 0.19 2.20 2.79
N TYR A 72 -1.00 2.60 2.33
CA TYR A 72 -1.87 1.72 1.58
C TYR A 72 -2.60 2.46 0.46
N LEU A 73 -3.12 1.67 -0.45
CA LEU A 73 -3.75 2.07 -1.69
C LEU A 73 -5.27 2.02 -1.53
N ALA A 74 -5.95 3.15 -1.75
CA ALA A 74 -7.41 3.23 -1.63
C ALA A 74 -8.03 3.96 -2.83
N TYR A 75 -9.16 3.43 -3.31
CA TYR A 75 -9.98 4.13 -4.30
C TYR A 75 -11.03 4.96 -3.55
N LYS A 76 -10.92 6.29 -3.61
CA LYS A 76 -11.83 7.22 -2.93
C LYS A 76 -12.18 8.35 -3.89
N ASP A 77 -13.45 8.75 -3.91
CA ASP A 77 -13.95 9.88 -4.71
C ASP A 77 -13.70 9.76 -6.24
N GLY A 78 -13.61 8.52 -6.73
CA GLY A 78 -13.34 8.26 -8.16
C GLY A 78 -11.87 8.31 -8.54
N ASP A 79 -10.96 8.53 -7.58
CA ASP A 79 -9.52 8.56 -7.80
C ASP A 79 -8.80 7.51 -6.96
N MET A 80 -7.68 7.01 -7.49
CA MET A 80 -6.75 6.23 -6.71
C MET A 80 -5.91 7.15 -5.82
N LYS A 81 -5.87 6.86 -4.52
CA LYS A 81 -5.09 7.59 -3.52
C LYS A 81 -4.10 6.64 -2.84
N ILE A 82 -2.92 7.18 -2.53
CA ILE A 82 -2.01 6.57 -1.54
C ILE A 82 -2.25 7.28 -0.23
N ILE A 83 -2.54 6.53 0.83
CA ILE A 83 -2.86 7.05 2.15
C ILE A 83 -1.75 6.68 3.12
N VAL A 84 -1.33 7.63 3.95
CA VAL A 84 -0.42 7.41 5.08
C VAL A 84 -1.16 7.68 6.38
N GLN A 85 -1.23 6.66 7.22
CA GLN A 85 -2.07 6.62 8.43
C GLN A 85 -1.32 6.00 9.60
N ASP A 86 -1.73 6.36 10.82
CA ASP A 86 -1.28 5.68 12.03
C ASP A 86 -1.79 4.23 12.03
N ILE A 87 -0.97 3.30 12.49
CA ILE A 87 -1.31 1.87 12.47
C ILE A 87 -2.50 1.57 13.41
N PHE A 88 -2.56 2.22 14.57
CA PHE A 88 -3.51 1.87 15.63
C PHE A 88 -4.55 2.96 15.92
N ASP A 89 -4.54 4.06 15.16
CA ASP A 89 -5.55 5.13 15.25
C ASP A 89 -6.06 5.48 13.85
N GLU A 90 -7.26 4.96 13.53
CA GLU A 90 -7.86 5.19 12.22
C GLU A 90 -8.22 6.66 11.95
N ASN A 91 -8.31 7.50 12.99
CA ASN A 91 -8.64 8.91 12.85
C ASN A 91 -7.40 9.77 12.62
N LYS A 92 -6.20 9.21 12.79
CA LYS A 92 -4.93 9.92 12.67
C LYS A 92 -4.31 9.72 11.28
N TYR A 93 -4.74 10.58 10.36
CA TYR A 93 -4.20 10.66 9.01
C TYR A 93 -3.01 11.62 8.93
N TYR A 94 -1.90 11.16 8.36
CA TYR A 94 -0.73 12.02 8.15
C TYR A 94 -0.87 12.81 6.85
N PHE A 95 -1.11 12.13 5.71
CA PHE A 95 -1.36 12.77 4.41
C PHE A 95 -1.91 11.78 3.37
N GLU A 96 -2.46 12.35 2.29
CA GLU A 96 -2.91 11.62 1.09
C GLU A 96 -2.13 12.10 -0.14
N ILE A 97 -1.76 11.17 -1.04
CA ILE A 97 -1.08 11.49 -2.30
C ILE A 97 -1.99 11.14 -3.48
N ILE A 98 -2.36 12.17 -4.23
CA ILE A 98 -3.07 12.08 -5.52
C ILE A 98 -2.11 12.55 -6.62
N ARG A 99 -1.94 11.74 -7.68
CA ARG A 99 -1.08 12.01 -8.83
C ARG A 99 -1.71 11.51 -10.13
N ASP A 100 -1.07 11.84 -11.25
CA ASP A 100 -1.42 11.37 -12.59
C ASP A 100 -0.94 9.93 -12.85
N TYR A 101 -1.32 9.02 -11.94
CA TYR A 101 -1.01 7.60 -12.01
C TYR A 101 -1.45 7.00 -13.35
N ALA A 102 -0.71 6.00 -13.82
CA ALA A 102 -1.14 5.23 -14.98
C ALA A 102 -2.55 4.61 -14.72
N PRO A 103 -3.45 4.63 -15.71
CA PRO A 103 -4.77 4.01 -15.56
C PRO A 103 -4.61 2.49 -15.58
N VAL A 104 -4.66 1.87 -14.41
CA VAL A 104 -4.46 0.43 -14.21
C VAL A 104 -5.73 -0.20 -13.62
N ALA A 105 -5.98 -1.48 -13.93
CA ALA A 105 -7.13 -2.21 -13.38
C ALA A 105 -6.98 -2.48 -11.88
N VAL A 106 -5.74 -2.63 -11.38
CA VAL A 106 -5.44 -2.87 -9.97
C VAL A 106 -4.39 -1.85 -9.50
N GLY A 107 -4.75 -1.09 -8.48
CA GLY A 107 -3.98 0.04 -7.98
C GLY A 107 -2.51 -0.27 -7.71
N LYS A 108 -2.22 -1.45 -7.13
CA LYS A 108 -0.84 -1.85 -6.78
C LYS A 108 0.14 -1.79 -7.94
N TYR A 109 -0.30 -2.04 -9.18
CA TYR A 109 0.57 -2.06 -10.35
C TYR A 109 1.03 -0.68 -10.83
N MET A 110 0.43 0.40 -10.32
CA MET A 110 0.92 1.76 -10.62
C MET A 110 2.16 2.13 -9.80
N ILE A 111 2.35 1.44 -8.68
CA ILE A 111 3.42 1.67 -7.72
C ILE A 111 4.56 0.71 -8.03
N ILE A 112 5.78 1.25 -8.10
CA ILE A 112 6.99 0.47 -8.36
C ILE A 112 7.72 0.22 -7.05
N ASP A 113 7.87 1.26 -6.23
CA ASP A 113 8.48 1.14 -4.90
C ASP A 113 7.91 2.22 -3.96
N VAL A 114 7.74 1.84 -2.70
CA VAL A 114 7.33 2.73 -1.61
C VAL A 114 8.07 2.29 -0.36
N LYS A 115 8.72 3.23 0.32
CA LYS A 115 9.38 2.93 1.59
C LYS A 115 9.55 4.18 2.43
N PHE A 116 9.53 4.01 3.74
CA PHE A 116 10.00 5.04 4.66
C PHE A 116 11.53 5.10 4.59
N LEU A 117 12.08 6.29 4.37
CA LEU A 117 13.52 6.53 4.46
C LEU A 117 13.94 6.86 5.90
N ASP A 118 13.00 7.44 6.65
CA ASP A 118 13.08 7.78 8.07
C ASP A 118 11.65 8.01 8.60
N ASP A 119 11.51 8.42 9.86
CA ASP A 119 10.22 8.58 10.53
C ASP A 119 9.31 9.64 9.93
N VAL A 120 9.83 10.52 9.09
CA VAL A 120 9.12 11.68 8.52
C VAL A 120 9.19 11.74 6.99
N THR A 121 9.96 10.86 6.34
CA THR A 121 10.22 10.90 4.90
C THR A 121 9.76 9.62 4.21
N LEU A 122 8.81 9.77 3.28
CA LEU A 122 8.35 8.68 2.41
C LEU A 122 8.97 8.79 1.01
N TYR A 123 9.60 7.73 0.54
CA TYR A 123 9.99 7.52 -0.85
C TYR A 123 8.84 6.88 -1.62
N LEU A 124 8.57 7.40 -2.82
CA LEU A 124 7.58 6.86 -3.74
C LEU A 124 8.13 6.87 -5.17
N GLU A 125 8.04 5.71 -5.81
CA GLU A 125 8.38 5.48 -7.20
C GLU A 125 7.18 4.89 -7.94
N TYR A 126 6.73 5.52 -9.03
CA TYR A 126 5.48 5.14 -9.69
C TYR A 126 5.48 5.37 -11.21
N TYR A 127 4.59 4.65 -11.90
CA TYR A 127 4.29 4.84 -13.32
C TYR A 127 3.28 5.97 -13.52
N ARG A 128 3.64 6.89 -14.40
CA ARG A 128 2.79 8.03 -14.80
C ARG A 128 2.18 7.88 -16.19
N GLY A 129 0.94 8.32 -16.32
CA GLY A 129 0.24 8.54 -17.60
C GLY A 129 -0.12 7.25 -18.36
N LYS A 130 -0.81 7.42 -19.49
CA LYS A 130 -1.49 6.33 -20.24
C LYS A 130 -0.59 5.26 -20.84
N ARG A 131 0.73 5.45 -20.87
CA ARG A 131 1.68 4.54 -21.54
C ARG A 131 2.67 3.86 -20.60
N TRP A 132 2.52 3.97 -19.27
CA TRP A 132 3.42 3.33 -18.29
C TRP A 132 4.91 3.68 -18.50
N LYS A 133 5.16 4.82 -19.15
CA LYS A 133 6.46 5.11 -19.80
C LYS A 133 7.33 6.08 -19.03
N LYS A 134 6.88 6.57 -17.86
CA LYS A 134 7.65 7.51 -17.05
C LYS A 134 7.61 7.11 -15.59
N LEU A 135 8.82 6.87 -15.09
CA LEU A 135 9.14 6.72 -13.69
C LEU A 135 9.19 8.09 -13.03
N LEU A 136 8.48 8.29 -11.92
CA LEU A 136 8.66 9.46 -11.08
C LEU A 136 9.04 9.03 -9.68
N ILE A 137 10.10 9.63 -9.17
CA ILE A 137 10.61 9.45 -7.81
C ILE A 137 10.27 10.70 -7.01
N CYS A 138 9.61 10.51 -5.86
CA CYS A 138 9.18 11.59 -4.98
C CYS A 138 9.62 11.31 -3.55
N LYS A 139 9.97 12.38 -2.81
CA LYS A 139 10.19 12.35 -1.36
C LYS A 139 9.17 13.25 -0.68
N TYR A 140 8.40 12.68 0.23
CA TYR A 140 7.39 13.40 1.02
C TYR A 140 7.87 13.52 2.46
N CYS A 141 8.19 14.74 2.88
CA CYS A 141 8.48 15.05 4.28
C CYS A 141 7.23 15.63 4.95
N TYR A 142 6.89 15.16 6.15
CA TYR A 142 5.77 15.67 6.94
C TYR A 142 6.22 15.95 8.38
N SER A 143 5.69 17.01 9.00
CA SER A 143 5.93 17.31 10.41
C SER A 143 4.68 16.98 11.25
N SER A 144 4.89 16.53 12.48
CA SER A 144 3.85 16.09 13.43
C SER A 144 2.94 17.22 13.95
N ASN A 145 3.15 18.46 13.50
CA ASN A 145 2.25 19.57 13.82
C ASN A 145 1.14 19.66 12.78
N ILE A 146 -0.03 19.16 13.20
CA ILE A 146 -1.32 19.19 12.49
C ILE A 146 -1.71 20.64 12.18
N ALA A 147 -1.28 21.13 11.02
CA ALA A 147 -1.90 22.23 10.32
C ALA A 147 -1.30 22.32 8.91
N LYS A 148 -1.93 21.65 7.95
CA LYS A 148 -1.73 21.88 6.51
C LYS A 148 -0.25 21.96 6.09
N THR A 149 0.45 20.83 6.11
CA THR A 149 1.79 20.76 5.56
C THR A 149 1.70 20.85 4.04
N THR A 150 1.86 22.09 3.62
CA THR A 150 2.02 22.57 2.27
C THR A 150 3.04 21.71 1.53
N LYS A 151 2.65 21.29 0.34
CA LYS A 151 3.45 21.09 -0.88
C LYS A 151 4.83 21.79 -0.84
N TYR A 152 5.80 21.25 -0.13
CA TYR A 152 7.19 21.73 -0.13
C TYR A 152 8.18 20.59 -0.27
N LEU A 153 8.31 20.16 -1.52
CA LEU A 153 9.52 19.60 -2.14
C LEU A 153 9.27 19.58 -3.65
N TRP A 154 9.04 20.76 -4.23
CA TRP A 154 8.62 20.89 -5.63
C TRP A 154 9.56 20.21 -6.64
N ASP A 155 10.89 20.27 -6.48
CA ASP A 155 11.79 20.05 -7.62
C ASP A 155 13.17 19.55 -7.20
N ILE A 156 13.30 18.82 -6.08
CA ILE A 156 14.61 18.24 -5.75
C ILE A 156 14.81 17.03 -6.67
N ILE A 157 15.42 17.34 -7.82
CA ILE A 157 15.91 16.46 -8.89
C ILE A 157 15.08 16.52 -10.21
N MET A 158 14.86 17.75 -10.69
CA MET A 158 15.23 18.13 -12.09
C MET A 158 16.77 18.01 -12.34
N TYR A 159 17.50 17.19 -11.57
CA TYR A 159 18.95 17.34 -11.33
C TYR A 159 19.75 16.02 -11.28
N LEU A 160 19.25 14.94 -11.89
CA LEU A 160 20.13 13.94 -12.49
C LEU A 160 19.97 14.10 -13.98
N LYS A 161 20.61 15.18 -14.46
CA LYS A 161 20.89 15.51 -15.85
C LYS A 161 21.01 14.26 -16.72
N GLY A 162 20.11 14.13 -17.69
CA GLY A 162 20.05 13.09 -18.71
C GLY A 162 18.77 13.18 -19.50
#